data_AF-A0A7K4A1W5-F1
#
_entry.id   AF-A0A7K4A1W5-F1
#
_cell.length_a   1.000
_cell.length_b   1.000
_cell.length_c   1.000
_cell.angle_alpha   90.00
_cell.angle_beta   90.00
_cell.angle_gamma   90.00
#
_symmetry.space_group_name_H-M   'P 1'
#
loop_
_entity.id
_entity.type
_entity.pdbx_description
1 polymer ?
#
loop_
_entity_poly.entity_id
_entity_poly.type
_entity_poly.pdbx_seq_one_letter_code
_entity_poly.pdbx_strand_id
1 'polypeptide(L)'
;MEQVINGLKYNTATATLVASSKDGAKHLYRTRNGRFFLHYEHPGQSSVAPYLSAIPVSWAKKEYGSMPRQFIPWEKESREYLPSAANRP
;
A
#
# COMPACT_ATOMS: atom_id res chain seq x y z
N MET A 1 6.64 -2.41 -11.23
CA MET A 1 5.60 -1.55 -11.83
C MET A 1 5.69 -0.11 -11.35
N GLU A 2 5.50 0.85 -12.26
CA GLU A 2 5.44 2.30 -12.01
C GLU A 2 4.22 2.90 -12.72
N GLN A 3 3.50 3.79 -12.04
CA GLN A 3 2.34 4.50 -12.60
C GLN A 3 2.19 5.89 -11.98
N VAL A 4 1.76 6.86 -12.78
CA VAL A 4 1.38 8.20 -12.29
C VAL A 4 -0.13 8.23 -12.12
N ILE A 5 -0.59 8.56 -10.91
CA ILE A 5 -2.01 8.64 -10.55
C ILE A 5 -2.24 10.03 -9.96
N ASN A 6 -3.13 10.84 -10.55
CA ASN A 6 -3.41 12.21 -10.12
C ASN A 6 -2.15 13.10 -10.00
N GLY A 7 -1.23 13.01 -10.96
CA GLY A 7 0.04 13.77 -10.95
C GLY A 7 1.09 13.27 -9.96
N LEU A 8 0.79 12.20 -9.21
CA LEU A 8 1.68 11.62 -8.22
C LEU A 8 2.27 10.30 -8.73
N LYS A 9 3.60 10.19 -8.64
CA LYS A 9 4.34 9.00 -9.03
C LYS A 9 4.25 7.91 -7.95
N TYR A 10 3.84 6.71 -8.35
CA TYR A 10 3.80 5.49 -7.54
C TYR A 10 4.68 4.43 -8.20
N ASN A 11 5.59 3.85 -7.43
CA ASN A 11 6.52 2.85 -7.93
C ASN A 11 6.69 1.74 -6.89
N THR A 12 6.42 0.51 -7.30
CA THR A 12 6.53 -0.71 -6.47
C THR A 12 7.99 -1.08 -6.13
N ALA A 13 8.97 -0.67 -6.93
CA ALA A 13 10.40 -0.94 -6.70
C ALA A 13 11.01 -0.05 -5.61
N THR A 14 10.48 1.15 -5.41
CA THR A 14 10.94 2.09 -4.37
C THR A 14 9.99 2.17 -3.17
N ALA A 15 8.83 1.52 -3.27
CA ALA A 15 7.87 1.43 -2.19
C ALA A 15 8.11 0.19 -1.32
N THR A 16 7.71 0.30 -0.07
CA THR A 16 7.77 -0.79 0.89
C THR A 16 6.53 -1.66 0.74
N LEU A 17 6.72 -2.98 0.59
CA LEU A 17 5.61 -3.94 0.63
C LEU A 17 5.16 -4.14 2.08
N VAL A 18 3.90 -3.83 2.35
CA VAL A 18 3.31 -3.89 3.69
C VAL A 18 2.57 -5.20 3.90
N ALA A 19 1.73 -5.57 2.92
CA ALA A 19 0.92 -6.78 2.97
C ALA A 19 0.60 -7.31 1.57
N SER A 20 0.19 -8.57 1.49
CA SER A 20 -0.19 -9.27 0.26
C SER A 20 -1.40 -10.18 0.48
N SER A 21 -2.19 -10.39 -0.57
CA SER A 21 -3.21 -11.44 -0.61
C SER A 21 -2.56 -12.84 -0.60
N LYS A 22 -3.36 -13.87 -0.28
CA LYS A 22 -2.86 -15.26 -0.23
C LYS A 22 -2.37 -15.72 -1.59
N ASP A 23 -3.12 -15.35 -2.62
CA ASP A 23 -2.97 -15.64 -4.05
C ASP A 23 -1.93 -14.75 -4.75
N GLY A 24 -1.44 -13.68 -4.11
CA GLY A 24 -0.50 -12.75 -4.71
C GLY A 24 -1.10 -11.82 -5.76
N ALA A 25 -2.42 -11.80 -5.96
CA ALA A 25 -3.07 -10.91 -6.91
C ALA A 25 -3.20 -9.47 -6.39
N LYS A 26 -3.04 -9.24 -5.09
CA LYS A 26 -3.19 -7.90 -4.49
C LYS A 26 -2.11 -7.64 -3.47
N HIS A 27 -1.37 -6.57 -3.68
CA HIS A 27 -0.25 -6.16 -2.85
C HIS A 27 -0.49 -4.75 -2.31
N LEU A 28 -0.35 -4.55 -1.01
CA LEU A 28 -0.40 -3.24 -0.36
C LEU A 28 1.01 -2.70 -0.19
N TYR A 29 1.26 -1.55 -0.80
CA TYR A 29 2.53 -0.84 -0.74
C TYR A 29 2.39 0.50 -0.04
N ARG A 30 3.51 0.96 0.51
CA ARG A 30 3.67 2.31 1.04
C ARG A 30 4.86 3.00 0.39
N THR A 31 4.63 4.20 -0.10
CA THR A 31 5.69 5.07 -0.62
C THR A 31 6.48 5.69 0.53
N ARG A 32 7.73 6.08 0.28
CA ARG A 32 8.58 6.80 1.24
C ARG A 32 7.94 8.08 1.82
N ASN A 33 7.03 8.70 1.07
CA ASN A 33 6.30 9.90 1.51
C ASN A 33 5.03 9.56 2.32
N GLY A 34 4.90 8.33 2.79
CA GLY A 34 3.79 7.88 3.64
C GLY A 34 2.47 7.58 2.93
N ARG A 35 2.40 7.69 1.60
CA ARG A 35 1.18 7.38 0.83
C ARG A 35 1.07 5.88 0.57
N PHE A 36 -0.15 5.37 0.60
CA PHE A 36 -0.45 3.97 0.35
C PHE A 36 -1.04 3.76 -1.04
N PHE A 37 -0.74 2.61 -1.63
CA PHE A 37 -1.33 2.20 -2.90
C PHE A 37 -1.39 0.68 -2.98
N LEU A 38 -2.36 0.20 -3.73
CA LEU A 38 -2.52 -1.22 -4.06
C LEU A 38 -1.91 -1.47 -5.44
N HIS A 39 -1.25 -2.62 -5.56
CA HIS A 39 -0.83 -3.19 -6.82
C HIS A 39 -1.66 -4.45 -7.05
N TYR A 40 -2.39 -4.47 -8.16
CA TYR A 40 -3.19 -5.60 -8.56
C TYR A 40 -2.45 -6.35 -9.65
N GLU A 41 -2.02 -7.57 -9.34
CA GLU A 41 -1.49 -8.51 -10.32
C GLU A 41 -2.63 -9.46 -10.66
N HIS A 42 -2.96 -9.62 -11.94
CA HIS A 42 -4.03 -10.54 -12.37
C HIS A 42 -3.42 -11.79 -13.02
N PRO A 43 -2.64 -12.62 -12.30
CA PRO A 43 -1.87 -13.71 -12.91
C PRO A 43 -2.75 -14.78 -13.57
N GLY A 44 -4.00 -14.92 -13.14
CA GLY A 44 -4.97 -15.86 -13.72
C GLY A 44 -5.83 -15.29 -14.85
N GLN A 45 -5.76 -13.98 -15.13
CA GLN A 45 -6.54 -13.32 -16.18
C GLN A 45 -5.61 -12.50 -17.07
N SER A 46 -5.06 -13.17 -18.09
CA SER A 46 -4.11 -12.56 -19.04
C SER A 46 -4.64 -11.35 -19.80
N SER A 47 -5.96 -11.13 -19.81
CA SER A 47 -6.60 -9.97 -20.45
C SER A 47 -6.61 -8.70 -19.59
N VAL A 48 -6.34 -8.81 -18.28
CA VAL A 48 -6.33 -7.66 -17.38
C VAL A 48 -4.88 -7.30 -17.07
N ALA A 49 -4.44 -6.15 -17.58
CA ALA A 49 -3.11 -5.64 -17.26
C ALA A 49 -3.02 -5.32 -15.75
N PRO A 50 -1.88 -5.60 -15.10
CA PRO A 50 -1.67 -5.16 -13.73
C PRO A 50 -1.76 -3.64 -13.66
N TYR A 51 -2.26 -3.12 -12.54
CA TYR A 51 -2.41 -1.68 -12.34
C TYR A 51 -2.20 -1.28 -10.88
N LEU A 52 -1.88 0.00 -10.69
CA LEU A 52 -1.74 0.61 -9.37
C LEU A 52 -2.99 1.44 -9.04
N SER A 53 -3.42 1.38 -7.78
CA SER A 53 -4.52 2.20 -7.25
C SER A 53 -4.08 2.92 -5.98
N ALA A 54 -4.09 4.26 -6.02
CA ALA A 54 -3.78 5.06 -4.84
C ALA A 54 -4.95 5.05 -3.86
N ILE A 55 -4.69 4.76 -2.59
CA ILE A 55 -5.73 4.64 -1.57
C ILE A 55 -5.40 5.44 -0.31
N PRO A 56 -6.41 5.98 0.41
CA PRO A 56 -6.19 6.65 1.68
C PRO A 56 -5.80 5.66 2.78
N VAL A 57 -5.14 6.16 3.83
CA VAL A 57 -4.65 5.37 4.98
C VAL A 57 -5.76 4.55 5.64
N SER A 58 -6.96 5.12 5.77
CA SER A 58 -8.13 4.45 6.35
C SER A 58 -8.54 3.20 5.56
N TRP A 59 -8.45 3.27 4.23
CA TRP A 59 -8.70 2.11 3.36
C TRP A 59 -7.52 1.14 3.42
N ALA A 60 -6.28 1.62 3.39
CA ALA A 60 -5.09 0.78 3.53
C ALA A 60 -5.11 -0.05 4.81
N LYS A 61 -5.61 0.51 5.93
CA LYS A 61 -5.77 -0.21 7.20
C LYS A 61 -6.80 -1.36 7.08
N LYS A 62 -7.91 -1.12 6.39
CA LYS A 62 -8.93 -2.15 6.13
C LYS A 62 -8.34 -3.27 5.26
N GLU A 63 -7.63 -2.90 4.19
CA GLU A 63 -6.99 -3.87 3.29
C GLU A 63 -5.93 -4.70 4.02
N TYR A 64 -5.08 -4.06 4.82
CA TYR A 64 -4.09 -4.73 5.66
C TYR A 64 -4.72 -5.78 6.59
N GLY A 65 -5.82 -5.42 7.26
CA GLY A 65 -6.56 -6.34 8.14
C GLY A 65 -7.20 -7.52 7.40
N SER A 66 -7.56 -7.33 6.13
CA SER A 66 -8.13 -8.38 5.26
C SER A 66 -7.06 -9.25 4.58
N MET A 67 -5.80 -8.81 4.57
CA MET A 67 -4.70 -9.51 3.92
C MET A 67 -4.02 -10.50 4.89
N PRO A 68 -3.91 -11.78 4.52
CA PRO A 68 -3.34 -12.80 5.40
C PRO A 68 -1.81 -12.75 5.46
N ARG A 69 -1.12 -12.20 4.44
CA ARG A 69 0.33 -12.07 4.44
C ARG A 69 0.71 -10.64 4.82
N GLN A 70 1.11 -10.45 6.07
CA GLN A 70 1.57 -9.16 6.58
C GLN A 70 3.08 -9.23 6.78
N PHE A 71 3.82 -8.37 6.09
CA PHE A 71 5.29 -8.37 6.14
C PHE A 71 5.82 -7.38 7.18
N ILE A 72 5.05 -6.32 7.43
CA ILE A 72 5.42 -5.25 8.33
C ILE A 72 4.25 -4.96 9.26
N PRO A 73 4.46 -4.90 10.60
CA PRO A 73 3.42 -4.50 11.53
C PRO A 73 2.87 -3.13 11.19
N TRP A 74 1.54 -3.02 11.09
CA TRP A 74 0.85 -1.78 10.75
C TRP A 74 1.31 -0.58 11.60
N GLU A 75 1.54 -0.78 12.90
CA GLU A 75 1.95 0.30 13.82
C GLU A 75 3.32 0.90 13.48
N LYS A 76 4.23 0.11 12.90
CA LYS A 76 5.54 0.57 12.44
C LYS A 76 5.40 1.40 11.16
N GLU A 77 4.44 1.04 10.33
CA GLU A 77 4.23 1.61 9.00
C GLU A 77 3.26 2.81 9.00
N SER A 78 2.34 2.90 9.96
CA SER A 78 1.43 4.04 10.11
C SER A 78 2.03 5.18 10.94
N ARG A 79 3.12 4.94 11.69
CA ARG A 79 3.67 5.90 12.67
C ARG A 79 4.31 7.14 12.04
N GLU A 80 4.79 7.04 10.81
CA GLU A 80 5.37 8.19 10.09
C GLU A 80 4.30 9.22 9.65
N TYR A 81 3.01 8.97 9.90
CA TYR A 81 1.92 9.92 9.58
C TYR A 81 1.10 10.36 10.79
N LEU A 82 1.47 9.92 12.00
CA LEU A 82 0.97 10.61 13.18
C LEU A 82 1.86 11.86 13.33
N PRO A 83 1.36 13.09 13.12
CA PRO A 83 2.07 14.24 13.66
C PRO A 83 2.24 13.92 15.14
N SER A 84 3.49 13.95 15.61
CA SER A 84 3.82 13.75 17.00
C SER A 84 2.78 14.47 17.85
N ALA A 85 1.86 13.73 18.47
CA ALA A 85 1.06 14.22 19.57
C ALA A 85 2.00 14.27 20.79
N ALA A 86 3.09 15.01 20.62
CA ALA A 86 3.96 15.51 21.65
C ALA A 86 3.47 16.93 21.89
N ASN A 87 3.09 17.22 23.13
CA ASN A 87 2.41 18.42 23.63
C ASN A 87 0.88 18.37 23.57
N ARG A 88 0.29 17.64 24.52
CA ARG A 88 -0.82 18.21 25.26
C ARG A 88 -0.24 18.87 26.52
N PRO A 89 -0.51 20.17 26.79
CA PRO A 89 -0.17 20.81 28.06
C PRO A 89 -0.94 20.20 29.23
#